data_AF-A0A3B8P4D1-F1
#
_entry.id   AF-A0A3B8P4D1-F1
#
_cell.length_a   1.000
_cell.length_b   1.000
_cell.length_c   1.000
_cell.angle_alpha   90.00
_cell.angle_beta   90.00
_cell.angle_gamma   90.00
#
_symmetry.space_group_name_H-M   'P 1'
#
loop_
_entity.id
_entity.type
_entity.pdbx_description
1 polymer ?
#
loop_
_entity_poly.entity_id
_entity_poly.type
_entity_poly.pdbx_seq_one_letter_code
_entity_poly.pdbx_strand_id
1 'polypeptide(L)'
;MSAMLDHVVAQVLTLQVRLLACRERLAADTDSEALHDLRTSLRRLRSLLRPLRGLPGVEQLEQAAKALGTLTTPLRDREVLAGELLRRGQRQA
;
A
#
# COMPACT_ATOMS: atom_id res chain seq x y z
N MET A 1 4.08 13.91 25.99
CA MET A 1 4.91 14.05 24.78
C MET A 1 5.48 12.70 24.32
N SER A 2 6.01 11.85 25.22
CA SER A 2 6.46 10.47 24.88
C SER A 2 5.39 9.64 24.16
N ALA A 3 4.18 9.53 24.74
CA ALA A 3 3.13 8.65 24.19
C ALA A 3 2.72 8.94 22.74
N MET A 4 2.78 10.19 22.30
CA MET A 4 2.48 10.55 20.90
C MET A 4 3.61 10.12 19.95
N LEU A 5 4.87 10.32 20.33
CA LEU A 5 6.03 9.85 19.60
C LEU A 5 6.05 8.32 19.54
N ASP A 6 5.79 7.64 20.66
CA ASP A 6 5.69 6.19 20.74
C ASP A 6 4.61 5.65 19.79
N HIS A 7 3.47 6.35 19.70
CA HIS A 7 2.41 6.01 18.76
C HIS A 7 2.85 6.14 17.30
N VAL A 8 3.53 7.23 16.93
CA VAL A 8 4.03 7.43 15.56
C VAL A 8 5.04 6.34 15.20
N VAL A 9 5.98 6.04 16.09
CA VAL A 9 6.97 4.96 15.88
C VAL A 9 6.26 3.62 15.70
N ALA A 10 5.27 3.30 16.53
CA ALA A 10 4.48 2.08 16.40
C ALA A 10 3.74 2.01 15.04
N GLN A 11 3.19 3.13 14.55
CA GLN A 11 2.55 3.18 13.24
C GLN A 11 3.56 2.95 12.09
N VAL A 12 4.75 3.53 12.17
CA VAL A 12 5.80 3.32 11.15
C VAL A 12 6.23 1.86 11.12
N LEU A 13 6.51 1.25 12.27
CA LEU A 13 6.87 -0.17 12.36
C LEU A 13 5.75 -1.08 11.84
N THR A 14 4.50 -0.77 12.20
CA THR A 14 3.33 -1.50 11.72
C THR A 14 3.23 -1.43 10.19
N LEU A 15 3.44 -0.25 9.60
CA LEU A 15 3.42 -0.09 8.15
C LEU A 15 4.58 -0.84 7.48
N GLN A 16 5.78 -0.80 8.05
CA GLN A 16 6.93 -1.55 7.52
C GLN A 16 6.66 -3.05 7.48
N VAL A 17 6.20 -3.64 8.59
CA VAL A 17 5.87 -5.07 8.66
C VAL A 17 4.78 -5.43 7.65
N ARG A 18 3.72 -4.61 7.54
CA ARG A 18 2.67 -4.82 6.55
C ARG A 18 3.18 -4.78 5.11
N LEU A 19 4.04 -3.81 4.77
CA LEU A 19 4.61 -3.70 3.43
C LEU A 19 5.47 -4.92 3.08
N LEU A 20 6.27 -5.42 4.02
CA LEU A 20 7.05 -6.64 3.85
C LEU A 20 6.14 -7.85 3.64
N ALA A 21 5.10 -8.01 4.45
CA ALA A 21 4.14 -9.10 4.30
C ALA A 21 3.38 -9.03 2.95
N CYS A 22 2.98 -7.84 2.51
CA CYS A 22 2.34 -7.66 1.20
C CYS A 22 3.28 -8.05 0.06
N ARG A 23 4.57 -7.74 0.16
CA ARG A 23 5.58 -8.13 -0.84
C ARG A 23 5.64 -9.66 -0.98
N GLU A 24 5.74 -10.38 0.13
CA GLU A 24 5.79 -11.85 0.10
C GLU A 24 4.49 -12.46 -0.42
N ARG A 25 3.32 -11.92 -0.01
CA ARG A 25 2.01 -12.36 -0.51
C ARG A 25 1.87 -12.14 -2.03
N LEU A 26 2.36 -11.01 -2.54
CA LEU A 26 2.40 -10.73 -3.98
C LEU A 26 3.36 -11.67 -4.72
N ALA A 27 4.52 -11.98 -4.14
CA ALA A 27 5.48 -12.90 -4.75
C ALA A 27 4.95 -14.34 -4.79
N ALA A 28 4.14 -14.75 -3.82
CA ALA A 28 3.51 -16.06 -3.78
C ALA A 28 2.33 -16.21 -4.75
N ASP A 29 1.73 -15.11 -5.20
CA ASP A 29 0.60 -15.06 -6.15
C ASP A 29 -0.60 -15.95 -5.75
N THR A 30 -0.84 -16.11 -4.45
CA THR A 30 -1.92 -16.96 -3.91
C THR A 30 -3.07 -16.17 -3.30
N ASP A 31 -3.01 -14.84 -3.36
CA ASP A 31 -3.88 -13.95 -2.59
C ASP A 31 -4.27 -12.70 -3.40
N SER A 32 -5.52 -12.67 -3.84
CA SER A 32 -6.09 -11.58 -4.66
C SER A 32 -6.24 -10.24 -3.91
N GLU A 33 -6.08 -10.22 -2.59
CA GLU A 33 -6.11 -8.99 -1.78
C GLU A 33 -4.71 -8.45 -1.48
N ALA A 34 -3.64 -9.16 -1.84
CA ALA A 34 -2.27 -8.72 -1.56
C ALA A 34 -1.95 -7.34 -2.20
N LEU A 35 -2.40 -7.12 -3.45
CA LEU A 35 -2.20 -5.84 -4.13
C LEU A 35 -3.05 -4.72 -3.52
N HIS A 36 -4.27 -5.04 -3.06
CA HIS A 36 -5.12 -4.11 -2.33
C HIS A 36 -4.45 -3.61 -1.05
N ASP A 37 -3.96 -4.54 -0.25
CA ASP A 37 -3.36 -4.29 1.05
C ASP A 37 -2.05 -3.50 0.91
N LEU A 38 -1.24 -3.82 -0.11
CA LEU A 38 -0.08 -3.02 -0.48
C LEU A 38 -0.48 -1.56 -0.72
N ARG A 39 -1.46 -1.33 -1.60
CA ARG A 39 -1.91 0.02 -1.98
C ARG A 39 -2.50 0.78 -0.80
N THR A 40 -3.26 0.11 0.06
CA THR A 40 -3.77 0.70 1.31
C THR A 40 -2.64 1.07 2.26
N SER A 41 -1.62 0.22 2.40
CA SER A 41 -0.45 0.51 3.23
C SER A 41 0.37 1.69 2.69
N LEU A 42 0.58 1.77 1.36
CA LEU A 42 1.27 2.90 0.73
C LEU A 42 0.51 4.22 0.90
N ARG A 43 -0.82 4.20 0.80
CA ARG A 43 -1.66 5.38 1.06
C ARG A 43 -1.50 5.86 2.50
N ARG A 44 -1.53 4.93 3.47
CA ARG A 44 -1.33 5.25 4.90
C ARG A 44 0.07 5.80 5.15
N LEU A 45 1.11 5.20 4.56
CA LEU A 45 2.49 5.69 4.65
C LEU A 45 2.59 7.15 4.17
N ARG A 46 2.06 7.46 2.98
CA ARG A 46 2.08 8.83 2.45
C ARG A 46 1.34 9.83 3.34
N SER A 47 0.21 9.42 3.93
CA SER A 47 -0.51 10.27 4.88
C SER A 47 0.29 10.53 6.15
N LEU A 48 1.01 9.52 6.67
CA LEU A 48 1.86 9.65 7.86
C LEU A 48 3.11 10.51 7.61
N LEU A 49 3.68 10.44 6.41
CA LEU A 49 4.87 11.21 6.03
C LEU A 49 4.57 12.68 5.74
N ARG A 50 3.36 13.01 5.28
CA ARG A 50 2.94 14.38 4.94
C ARG A 50 3.27 15.44 6.01
N PRO A 51 2.94 15.24 7.30
CA PRO A 51 3.29 16.19 8.36
C PRO A 51 4.78 16.20 8.72
N LEU A 52 5.57 15.22 8.27
CA LEU A 52 7.00 15.07 8.58
C LEU A 52 7.91 15.63 7.48
N ARG A 53 7.35 16.26 6.44
CA ARG A 53 8.12 16.86 5.33
C ARG A 53 9.11 17.91 5.86
N GLY A 54 10.25 18.03 5.17
CA GLY A 54 11.38 18.83 5.62
C GLY A 54 12.39 18.07 6.50
N LEU A 55 12.03 16.89 7.02
CA LEU A 55 13.00 15.99 7.64
C LEU A 55 13.78 15.19 6.59
N PRO A 56 15.05 14.85 6.83
CA PRO A 56 15.86 14.07 5.90
C PRO A 56 15.20 12.73 5.52
N GLY A 57 15.17 12.41 4.22
CA GLY A 57 14.69 11.12 3.72
C GLY A 57 13.16 10.99 3.56
N VAL A 58 12.37 11.87 4.18
CA VAL A 58 10.90 11.78 4.17
C VAL A 58 10.34 11.98 2.76
N GLU A 59 10.85 12.96 2.03
CA GLU A 59 10.37 13.28 0.67
C GLU A 59 10.72 12.16 -0.32
N GLN A 60 11.91 11.58 -0.20
CA GLN A 60 12.34 10.44 -1.01
C GLN A 60 11.42 9.23 -0.77
N LEU A 61 11.10 8.95 0.50
CA LEU A 61 10.19 7.86 0.86
C LEU A 61 8.76 8.13 0.38
N GLU A 62 8.26 9.36 0.51
CA GLU A 62 6.95 9.74 0.00
C GLU A 62 6.86 9.58 -1.52
N GLN A 63 7.90 9.99 -2.26
CA GLN A 63 7.98 9.84 -3.71
C GLN A 63 8.07 8.38 -4.12
N ALA A 64 8.87 7.55 -3.43
CA ALA A 64 8.95 6.12 -3.69
C ALA A 64 7.58 5.44 -3.47
N ALA A 65 6.89 5.77 -2.37
CA ALA A 65 5.54 5.26 -2.10
C ALA A 65 4.52 5.73 -3.14
N LYS A 66 4.64 6.97 -3.63
CA LYS A 66 3.81 7.51 -4.72
C LYS A 66 4.08 6.76 -6.02
N ALA A 67 5.34 6.57 -6.40
CA ALA A 67 5.74 5.89 -7.63
C ALA A 67 5.21 4.45 -7.66
N LEU A 68 5.36 3.71 -6.56
CA LEU A 68 4.82 2.34 -6.46
C LEU A 68 3.28 2.33 -6.50
N GLY A 69 2.63 3.32 -5.88
CA GLY A 69 1.18 3.50 -5.99
C GLY A 69 0.72 3.78 -7.42
N THR A 70 1.45 4.60 -8.18
CA THR A 70 1.15 4.87 -9.60
C THR A 70 1.36 3.63 -10.47
N LEU A 71 2.48 2.93 -10.28
CA LEU A 71 2.82 1.72 -11.04
C LEU A 71 1.76 0.62 -10.86
N THR A 72 1.22 0.48 -9.66
CA THR A 72 0.26 -0.60 -9.31
C THR A 72 -1.19 -0.26 -9.60
N THR A 73 -1.54 0.98 -9.96
CA THR A 73 -2.94 1.37 -10.22
C THR A 73 -3.57 0.57 -11.37
N PRO A 74 -2.95 0.47 -12.56
CA PRO A 74 -3.57 -0.26 -13.67
C PRO A 74 -3.73 -1.76 -13.42
N LEU A 75 -2.93 -2.34 -12.50
CA LEU A 75 -3.07 -3.73 -12.09
C LEU A 75 -4.28 -3.90 -11.17
N ARG A 76 -4.39 -3.07 -10.12
CA ARG A 76 -5.54 -3.15 -9.20
C ARG A 76 -6.87 -2.83 -9.89
N ASP A 77 -6.88 -1.89 -10.82
CA ASP A 77 -8.10 -1.56 -11.58
C ASP A 77 -8.59 -2.77 -12.39
N ARG A 78 -7.68 -3.58 -12.95
CA ARG A 78 -8.01 -4.83 -13.63
C ARG A 78 -8.50 -5.91 -12.67
N GLU A 79 -7.89 -6.08 -11.51
CA GLU A 79 -8.37 -7.04 -10.49
C GLU A 79 -9.81 -6.72 -10.05
N VAL A 80 -10.10 -5.43 -9.80
CA VAL A 80 -11.44 -4.99 -9.41
C VAL A 80 -12.44 -5.19 -10.54
N LEU A 81 -12.07 -4.86 -11.78
CA LEU A 81 -12.92 -5.06 -12.95
C LEU A 81 -13.21 -6.55 -13.19
N ALA A 82 -12.18 -7.40 -13.17
CA ALA A 82 -12.34 -8.84 -13.32
C ALA A 82 -13.26 -9.42 -12.24
N GLY A 83 -13.09 -9.01 -10.97
CA GLY A 83 -13.98 -9.41 -9.88
C GLY A 83 -15.43 -8.96 -10.06
N GLU A 84 -15.66 -7.76 -10.60
CA GLU A 84 -17.01 -7.28 -10.94
C GLU A 84 -17.63 -8.06 -12.09
N LEU A 85 -16.87 -8.33 -13.17
CA LEU A 85 -17.35 -9.10 -14.32
C LEU A 85 -17.75 -10.52 -13.91
N LEU A 86 -16.93 -11.19 -13.09
CA LEU A 86 -17.25 -12.50 -12.54
C LEU A 86 -18.52 -12.48 -11.69
N ARG A 87 -18.71 -11.46 -10.84
CA ARG A 87 -19.95 -11.27 -10.06
C ARG A 87 -21.18 -11.08 -10.95
N ARG A 88 -21.02 -10.51 -12.14
CA ARG A 88 -22.07 -10.36 -13.15
C ARG A 88 -22.24 -11.57 -14.07
N GLY A 89 -21.50 -12.66 -13.85
CA GLY A 89 -21.54 -13.86 -14.67
C GLY A 89 -20.83 -13.74 -16.03
N GLN A 90 -20.07 -12.67 -16.25
CA GLN A 90 -19.30 -12.44 -17.47
C GLN A 90 -17.94 -13.15 -17.32
N ARG A 91 -17.82 -14.37 -17.84
CA ARG A 91 -16.61 -15.22 -17.72
C ARG A 91 -15.55 -15.01 -18.81
N GLN A 92 -15.81 -14.15 -19.80
CA GLN A 92 -14.88 -13.88 -20.90
C GLN A 92 -14.51 -12.40 -20.92
N ALA A 93 -13.25 -12.12 -20.58
CA ALA A 93 -12.50 -10.93 -20.98
C ALA A 93 -11.04 -11.34 -21.14
#